data_AF-A0A1V6HX18-F1
#
_entry.id   AF-A0A1V6HX18-F1
#
_cell.length_a   1.000
_cell.length_b   1.000
_cell.length_c   1.000
_cell.angle_alpha   90.00
_cell.angle_beta   90.00
_cell.angle_gamma   90.00
#
_symmetry.space_group_name_H-M   'P 1'
#
loop_
_entity.id
_entity.type
_entity.pdbx_description
1 polymer ?
#
loop_
_entity_poly.entity_id
_entity_poly.type
_entity_poly.pdbx_seq_one_letter_code
_entity_poly.pdbx_strand_id
1 'polypeptide(L)'
;MGGGGFLQHKIRIENRENVAPQILGDYAKGYDYLRNGPAGYLYLGYVFHANQKIIKFTAGFDCLFAFTQSRRDYLFPIHGPDKGTHFDMIYGFKFGWIIDLYKSNKTINNKYYFN
;
A
#
# COMPACT_ATOMS: atom_id res chain seq x y z
N MET A 1 -13.00 7.05 -0.81
CA MET A 1 -13.26 5.59 -0.92
C MET A 1 -12.66 4.92 0.31
N GLY A 2 -13.29 3.88 0.85
CA GLY A 2 -12.75 3.16 2.00
C GLY A 2 -13.12 1.69 1.96
N GLY A 3 -12.40 0.88 2.73
CA GLY A 3 -12.61 -0.56 2.80
C GLY A 3 -11.97 -1.18 4.03
N GLY A 4 -12.39 -2.39 4.38
CA GLY A 4 -11.77 -3.20 5.43
C GLY A 4 -10.84 -4.26 4.83
N GLY A 5 -9.92 -4.75 5.64
CA GLY A 5 -8.96 -5.79 5.27
C GLY A 5 -8.25 -6.39 6.47
N PHE A 6 -7.14 -7.07 6.21
CA PHE A 6 -6.28 -7.66 7.23
C PHE A 6 -4.84 -7.24 6.95
N LEU A 7 -4.18 -6.63 7.94
CA LEU A 7 -2.78 -6.23 7.83
C LEU A 7 -1.92 -7.27 8.53
N GLN A 8 -0.87 -7.72 7.85
CA GLN A 8 0.24 -8.45 8.45
C GLN A 8 1.55 -7.77 8.06
N HIS A 9 2.39 -7.48 9.06
CA HIS A 9 3.69 -6.87 8.85
C HIS A 9 4.73 -7.48 9.77
N LYS A 10 5.99 -7.36 9.37
CA LYS A 10 7.17 -7.76 10.15
C LYS A 10 8.37 -6.92 9.73
N ILE A 11 9.33 -6.79 10.63
CA ILE A 11 10.64 -6.18 10.37
C ILE A 11 11.47 -7.17 9.55
N ARG A 12 11.94 -6.72 8.39
CA ARG A 12 12.88 -7.49 7.59
C ARG A 12 14.28 -7.31 8.16
N ILE A 13 14.87 -8.40 8.61
CA ILE A 13 16.24 -8.44 9.15
C ILE A 13 17.14 -9.10 8.12
N GLU A 14 18.24 -8.42 7.76
CA GLU A 14 19.24 -8.94 6.83
C GLU A 14 20.62 -8.96 7.49
N ASN A 15 21.34 -10.07 7.33
CA ASN A 15 22.68 -10.28 7.91
C ASN A 15 23.59 -10.90 6.83
N ARG A 16 24.14 -10.05 5.93
CA ARG A 16 24.79 -10.50 4.69
C ARG A 16 26.01 -11.40 4.91
N GLU A 17 26.82 -11.11 5.91
CA GLU A 17 28.04 -11.87 6.23
C GLU A 17 27.81 -12.88 7.37
N ASN A 18 26.57 -13.02 7.85
CA ASN A 18 26.21 -13.89 8.97
C ASN A 18 27.02 -13.62 10.26
N VAL A 19 27.59 -12.42 10.40
CA VAL A 19 28.47 -12.03 11.51
C VAL A 19 27.72 -11.87 12.84
N ALA A 20 26.40 -11.65 12.79
CA ALA A 20 25.54 -11.58 13.96
C ALA A 20 24.77 -12.90 14.21
N PRO A 21 25.27 -13.81 15.05
CA PRO A 21 24.61 -15.10 15.32
C PRO A 21 23.23 -14.93 15.98
N GLN A 22 23.01 -13.84 16.70
CA GLN A 22 21.76 -13.50 17.41
C GLN A 22 20.56 -13.27 16.48
N ILE A 23 20.79 -13.06 15.19
CA ILE A 23 19.74 -12.84 14.18
C ILE A 23 19.85 -13.85 13.03
N LEU A 24 20.53 -14.98 13.27
CA LEU A 24 20.71 -16.04 12.29
C LEU A 24 19.52 -17.02 12.32
N GLY A 25 19.01 -17.38 11.15
CA GLY A 25 17.94 -18.36 11.01
C GLY A 25 16.73 -18.04 11.87
N ASP A 26 16.29 -19.01 12.68
CA ASP A 26 15.10 -18.87 13.52
C ASP A 26 15.24 -17.87 14.67
N TYR A 27 16.47 -17.51 15.08
CA TYR A 27 16.67 -16.45 16.07
C TYR A 27 16.18 -15.08 15.58
N ALA A 28 16.15 -14.85 14.26
CA ALA A 28 15.58 -13.63 13.70
C ALA A 28 14.09 -13.45 14.08
N LYS A 29 13.34 -14.55 14.30
CA LYS A 29 11.92 -14.50 14.67
C LYS A 29 11.67 -13.84 16.02
N GLY A 30 12.66 -13.82 16.91
CA GLY A 30 12.55 -13.12 18.19
C GLY A 30 12.79 -11.61 18.10
N TYR A 31 13.14 -11.09 16.92
CA TYR A 31 13.38 -9.68 16.64
C TYR A 31 12.52 -9.12 15.50
N ASP A 32 11.80 -9.96 14.76
CA ASP A 32 11.11 -9.52 13.54
C ASP A 32 9.73 -8.87 13.80
N TYR A 33 9.27 -8.84 15.05
CA TYR A 33 8.00 -8.21 15.46
C TYR A 33 6.84 -8.55 14.52
N LEU A 34 6.68 -9.83 14.16
CA LEU A 34 5.56 -10.27 13.33
C LEU A 34 4.22 -10.00 14.03
N ARG A 35 3.44 -9.10 13.43
CA ARG A 35 2.13 -8.68 13.93
C ARG A 35 1.09 -8.73 12.83
N ASN A 36 -0.14 -9.07 13.19
CA ASN A 36 -1.25 -8.99 12.25
C ASN A 36 -2.60 -8.73 12.93
N GLY A 37 -3.59 -8.31 12.14
CA GLY A 37 -4.93 -8.03 12.63
C GLY A 37 -5.84 -7.33 11.62
N PRO A 38 -7.10 -7.06 11.99
CA PRO A 38 -8.04 -6.32 11.15
C PRO A 38 -7.51 -4.92 10.84
N ALA A 39 -7.73 -4.50 9.61
CA ALA A 39 -7.28 -3.22 9.08
C ALA A 39 -8.42 -2.48 8.38
N GLY A 40 -8.38 -1.16 8.41
CA GLY A 40 -9.21 -0.27 7.62
C GLY A 40 -8.33 0.55 6.68
N TYR A 41 -8.88 0.87 5.51
CA TYR A 41 -8.27 1.73 4.51
C TYR A 41 -9.22 2.87 4.19
N LEU A 42 -8.67 4.08 4.15
CA LEU A 42 -9.35 5.31 3.78
C LEU A 42 -8.54 6.06 2.73
N TYR A 43 -9.21 6.51 1.69
CA TYR A 43 -8.67 7.40 0.68
C TYR A 43 -9.55 8.64 0.53
N LEU A 44 -8.92 9.80 0.70
CA LEU A 44 -9.51 11.13 0.52
C LEU A 44 -8.74 11.84 -0.58
N GLY A 45 -9.38 12.08 -1.72
CA GLY A 45 -8.70 12.71 -2.85
C GLY A 45 -9.65 13.40 -3.80
N TYR A 46 -9.07 14.24 -4.64
CA TYR A 46 -9.74 15.03 -5.64
C TYR A 46 -9.11 14.80 -7.01
N VAL A 47 -9.95 14.74 -8.03
CA VAL A 47 -9.52 14.66 -9.42
C VAL A 47 -9.79 16.01 -10.08
N PHE A 48 -8.72 16.68 -10.48
CA PHE A 48 -8.77 17.90 -11.28
C PHE A 48 -8.92 17.56 -12.77
N HIS A 49 -9.92 18.16 -13.40
CA HIS A 49 -10.21 18.01 -14.82
C HIS A 49 -9.73 19.24 -15.58
N ALA A 50 -8.72 19.08 -16.45
CA ALA A 50 -8.33 20.16 -17.35
C ALA A 50 -9.36 20.30 -18.49
N ASN A 51 -9.56 21.53 -18.99
CA ASN A 51 -10.52 21.82 -20.08
C ASN A 51 -10.26 21.02 -21.37
N GLN A 52 -9.03 20.53 -21.56
CA GLN A 52 -8.69 19.62 -22.63
C GLN A 52 -9.00 18.19 -22.16
N LYS A 53 -9.94 17.51 -22.84
CA LYS A 53 -10.49 16.17 -22.53
C LYS A 53 -9.46 15.02 -22.38
N ILE A 54 -8.17 15.31 -22.45
CA ILE A 54 -7.09 14.34 -22.56
C ILE A 54 -6.35 14.13 -21.23
N ILE A 55 -6.29 15.16 -20.37
CA ILE A 55 -5.43 15.12 -19.16
C ILE A 55 -6.28 15.40 -17.91
N LYS A 56 -6.24 14.46 -16.96
CA LYS A 56 -6.80 14.65 -15.60
C LYS A 56 -5.70 14.41 -14.57
N PHE A 57 -5.68 15.23 -13.53
CA PHE A 57 -4.72 15.10 -12.43
C PHE A 57 -5.45 14.61 -11.19
N THR A 58 -4.89 13.67 -10.44
CA THR A 58 -5.42 13.22 -9.15
C THR A 58 -4.43 13.53 -8.05
N ALA A 59 -4.95 14.05 -6.94
CA ALA A 59 -4.21 14.29 -5.72
C ALA A 59 -5.05 13.85 -4.53
N GLY A 60 -4.44 13.19 -3.56
CA GLY A 60 -5.15 12.72 -2.38
C GLY A 60 -4.22 12.23 -1.29
N PHE A 61 -4.85 11.82 -0.20
CA PHE A 61 -4.22 11.24 0.98
C PHE A 61 -4.80 9.85 1.18
N ASP A 62 -3.93 8.87 1.41
CA ASP A 62 -4.31 7.52 1.78
C ASP A 62 -3.84 7.18 3.18
N CYS A 63 -4.69 6.44 3.89
CA CYS A 63 -4.45 6.01 5.26
C CYS A 63 -4.94 4.58 5.42
N LEU A 64 -4.03 3.69 5.78
CA LEU A 64 -4.31 2.34 6.24
C LEU A 64 -4.04 2.32 7.74
N PHE A 65 -5.06 1.98 8.54
CA PHE A 65 -4.95 1.83 9.99
C PHE A 65 -5.29 0.39 10.36
N ALA A 66 -4.62 -0.18 11.36
CA ALA A 66 -4.84 -1.55 11.78
C ALA A 66 -4.70 -1.71 13.29
N PHE A 67 -5.54 -2.58 13.85
CA PHE A 67 -5.40 -3.06 15.21
C PHE A 67 -4.73 -4.44 15.15
N THR A 68 -3.43 -4.50 15.46
CA THR A 68 -2.64 -5.73 15.31
C THR A 68 -2.28 -6.33 16.66
N GLN A 69 -1.96 -7.62 16.65
CA GLN A 69 -1.45 -8.37 17.79
C GLN A 69 -0.19 -9.14 17.37
N SER A 70 0.71 -9.36 18.32
CA SER A 70 1.89 -10.19 18.09
C SER A 70 1.51 -11.63 17.78
N ARG A 71 2.24 -12.23 16.84
CA ARG A 71 2.19 -13.66 16.53
C ARG A 71 3.47 -14.39 16.95
N ARG A 72 4.24 -13.78 17.84
CA ARG A 72 5.45 -14.34 18.44
C ARG A 72 5.18 -14.70 19.88
N ASP A 73 5.50 -15.95 20.24
CA ASP A 73 5.44 -16.43 21.62
C ASP A 73 6.50 -15.78 22.51
N TYR A 74 7.58 -15.30 21.90
CA TYR A 74 8.67 -14.65 22.61
C TYR A 74 9.38 -13.63 21.71
N LEU A 75 9.59 -12.43 22.23
CA LEU A 75 10.43 -11.39 21.63
C LEU A 75 11.57 -11.09 22.59
N PHE A 76 12.80 -11.15 22.08
CA PHE A 76 14.00 -10.99 22.90
C PHE A 76 14.14 -9.61 23.56
N PRO A 77 13.82 -8.47 22.90
CA PRO A 77 13.98 -7.16 23.53
C PRO A 77 13.09 -6.94 24.76
N ILE A 78 11.91 -7.55 24.78
CA ILE A 78 10.95 -7.45 25.90
C ILE A 78 11.07 -8.61 26.89
N HIS A 79 11.99 -9.56 26.64
CA HIS A 79 12.20 -10.76 27.45
C HIS A 79 10.92 -11.57 27.72
N GLY A 80 9.99 -11.61 26.77
CA GLY A 80 8.68 -12.24 26.95
C GLY A 80 7.75 -12.18 25.73
N PRO A 81 6.52 -12.70 25.85
CA PRO A 81 5.48 -12.55 24.84
C PRO A 81 4.93 -11.12 24.81
N ASP A 82 4.69 -10.59 23.62
CA ASP A 82 3.95 -9.36 23.43
C ASP A 82 2.44 -9.67 23.38
N LYS A 83 1.72 -9.38 24.47
CA LYS A 83 0.28 -9.65 24.61
C LYS A 83 -0.60 -8.43 24.31
N GLY A 84 0.00 -7.30 23.94
CA GLY A 84 -0.72 -6.05 23.72
C GLY A 84 -1.39 -5.98 22.36
N THR A 85 -2.47 -5.19 22.27
CA THR A 85 -2.98 -4.69 20.99
C THR A 85 -2.20 -3.45 20.57
N HIS A 86 -1.84 -3.40 19.30
CA HIS A 86 -1.08 -2.30 18.70
C HIS A 86 -1.94 -1.56 17.70
N PHE A 87 -1.78 -0.24 17.65
CA PHE A 87 -2.37 0.59 16.61
C PHE A 87 -1.29 0.94 15.59
N ASP A 88 -1.36 0.33 14.41
CA ASP A 88 -0.43 0.55 13.32
C ASP A 88 -1.08 1.42 12.24
N MET A 89 -0.32 2.35 11.66
CA MET A 89 -0.82 3.23 10.61
C MET A 89 0.21 3.42 9.50
N ILE A 90 -0.21 3.22 8.25
CA ILE A 90 0.57 3.48 7.04
C ILE A 90 -0.20 4.54 6.26
N TYR A 91 0.43 5.68 6.01
CA TYR A 91 -0.24 6.80 5.33
C TYR A 91 0.70 7.48 4.34
N GLY A 92 0.10 8.16 3.37
CA GLY A 92 0.86 8.82 2.31
C GLY A 92 0.03 9.80 1.50
N PHE A 93 0.74 10.58 0.69
CA PHE A 93 0.13 11.36 -0.36
C PHE A 93 0.19 10.60 -1.68
N LYS A 94 -0.93 10.59 -2.42
CA LYS A 94 -1.04 10.00 -3.75
C LYS A 94 -1.21 11.11 -4.77
N PHE A 95 -0.34 11.12 -5.76
CA PHE A 95 -0.42 11.99 -6.93
C PHE A 95 -0.40 11.12 -8.18
N GLY A 96 -1.20 11.46 -9.18
CA GLY A 96 -1.28 10.70 -10.42
C GLY A 96 -1.78 11.52 -11.59
N TRP A 97 -1.34 11.14 -12.79
CA TRP A 97 -1.79 11.73 -14.05
C TRP A 97 -2.59 10.65 -14.79
N ILE A 98 -3.84 10.96 -15.11
CA ILE A 98 -4.76 10.05 -15.79
C ILE A 98 -4.89 10.52 -17.24
N ILE A 99 -4.55 9.63 -18.17
CA ILE A 99 -4.59 9.86 -19.61
C ILE A 99 -5.72 9.03 -20.20
N ASP A 100 -6.71 9.69 -20.81
CA ASP A 100 -7.80 9.00 -21.51
C ASP A 100 -7.37 8.70 -22.96
N LEU A 101 -7.21 7.41 -23.29
CA LEU A 101 -6.89 6.97 -24.65
C LEU A 101 -8.18 6.83 -25.47
N TYR A 102 -8.55 7.88 -26.21
CA TYR A 102 -9.63 7.79 -27.19
C TYR A 102 -9.12 7.10 -28.47
N LYS A 103 -9.75 5.99 -28.88
CA LYS A 103 -9.66 5.56 -30.28
C LYS A 103 -10.30 6.65 -31.11
N SER A 104 -9.51 7.25 -32.01
CA SER A 104 -10.06 8.08 -33.07
C SER A 104 -10.97 7.19 -33.92
N ASN A 105 -12.29 7.27 -33.70
CA ASN A 105 -13.25 6.93 -34.73
C ASN A 105 -13.14 8.03 -35.79
N LYS A 106 -12.02 8.05 -36.52
CA LYS A 106 -11.97 8.65 -37.85
C LYS A 106 -12.87 7.77 -38.72
N THR A 107 -14.17 8.04 -38.65
CA THR A 107 -15.06 7.75 -39.76
C THR A 107 -14.46 8.48 -40.95
N ILE A 108 -13.78 7.72 -41.82
CA ILE A 108 -13.38 8.20 -43.13
C ILE A 108 -14.70 8.47 -43.87
N ASN A 109 -15.23 9.68 -43.72
CA ASN A 109 -16.31 10.20 -44.54
C ASN A 109 -15.74 10.47 -45.94
N ASN A 110 -15.53 9.40 -46.72
CA ASN A 110 -15.39 9.55 -48.17
C ASN A 110 -16.77 9.94 -48.72
N LYS A 111 -17.00 11.25 -48.83
CA LYS A 111 -18.07 11.79 -49.65
C LYS A 111 -17.71 11.53 -51.11
N TYR A 112 -18.27 10.48 -51.71
CA TYR A 112 -18.28 10.33 -53.16
C TYR A 112 -19.46 11.15 -53.70
N TYR A 113 -19.16 12.21 -54.43
CA TYR A 113 -20.12 12.84 -55.33
C TYR A 113 -20.05 12.08 -56.65
N PHE A 114 -21.16 11.49 -57.09
CA PHE A 114 -21.34 11.05 -58.47
C PHE A 114 -22.33 12.00 -59.14
N ASN A 115 -21.94 12.49 -60.32
CA ASN A 115 -22.70 13.32 -61.27
C ASN A 115 -23.47 12.41 -62.23
#